data_AF-A0A1H4C6L4-F1
#
_entry.id   AF-A0A1H4C6L4-F1
#
_cell.length_a   1.000
_cell.length_b   1.000
_cell.length_c   1.000
_cell.angle_alpha   90.00
_cell.angle_beta   90.00
_cell.angle_gamma   90.00
#
_symmetry.space_group_name_H-M   'P 1'
#
loop_
_entity.id
_entity.type
_entity.pdbx_description
1 polymer ?
#
loop_
_entity_poly.entity_id
_entity_poly.type
_entity_poly.pdbx_seq_one_letter_code
_entity_poly.pdbx_strand_id
1 'polypeptide(L)'
;MLDDNIKVKSALNSLRSNALNIQSLLELAQDGKNAAAILTRITDAIENHFERVQSLPLEIPEESLADHQEILQQFKMFRADWEDGRISDAEYAEALNLRLFNHFSAYFQTLLNDYLGDAPTLQFRV
;
A
#
# COMPACT_ATOMS: atom_id res chain seq x y z
N MET A 1 17.72 12.50 -18.04
CA MET A 1 17.01 13.58 -17.31
C MET A 1 15.54 13.70 -17.72
N LEU A 2 15.17 13.99 -18.97
CA LEU A 2 13.73 14.06 -19.36
C LEU A 2 13.06 12.67 -19.35
N ASP A 3 13.74 11.64 -19.86
CA ASP A 3 13.23 10.26 -19.92
C ASP A 3 13.11 9.60 -18.54
N ASP A 4 14.01 9.91 -17.62
CA ASP A 4 13.99 9.39 -16.25
C ASP A 4 12.81 9.98 -15.47
N ASN A 5 12.50 11.27 -15.70
CA ASN A 5 11.33 11.93 -15.12
C ASN A 5 10.01 11.31 -15.62
N ILE A 6 9.92 10.98 -16.92
CA ILE A 6 8.75 10.30 -17.50
C ILE A 6 8.58 8.90 -16.91
N LYS A 7 9.67 8.13 -16.78
CA LYS A 7 9.65 6.78 -16.18
C LYS A 7 9.22 6.83 -14.72
N VAL A 8 9.78 7.75 -13.93
CA VAL A 8 9.41 7.96 -12.52
C VAL A 8 7.94 8.32 -12.39
N LYS A 9 7.43 9.28 -13.19
CA LYS A 9 6.01 9.66 -13.17
C LYS A 9 5.09 8.50 -13.57
N SER A 10 5.48 7.70 -14.55
CA SER A 10 4.72 6.50 -14.95
C SER A 10 4.67 5.46 -13.83
N ALA A 11 5.80 5.26 -13.14
CA ALA A 11 5.88 4.33 -12.03
C ALA A 11 5.07 4.80 -10.81
N LEU A 12 5.15 6.09 -10.46
CA LEU A 12 4.34 6.69 -9.41
C LEU A 12 2.83 6.63 -9.72
N ASN A 13 2.44 6.86 -10.98
CA ASN A 13 1.05 6.65 -11.40
C ASN A 13 0.60 5.20 -11.24
N SER A 14 1.48 4.23 -11.52
CA SER A 14 1.20 2.80 -11.34
C SER A 14 1.05 2.45 -9.85
N LEU A 15 1.92 2.99 -9.00
CA LEU A 15 1.84 2.83 -7.55
C LEU A 15 0.57 3.47 -6.96
N ARG A 16 0.16 4.64 -7.48
CA ARG A 16 -1.12 5.29 -7.12
C ARG A 16 -2.31 4.41 -7.48
N SER A 17 -2.34 3.86 -8.71
CA SER A 17 -3.39 2.94 -9.12
C SER A 17 -3.45 1.69 -8.23
N ASN A 18 -2.30 1.15 -7.83
CA ASN A 18 -2.23 0.04 -6.88
C ASN A 18 -2.81 0.43 -5.51
N ALA A 19 -2.47 1.61 -4.98
CA ALA A 19 -2.99 2.10 -3.71
C ALA A 19 -4.53 2.27 -3.74
N LEU A 20 -5.07 2.85 -4.81
CA LEU A 20 -6.53 2.99 -4.99
C LEU A 20 -7.23 1.63 -5.12
N ASN A 21 -6.60 0.66 -5.81
CA ASN A 21 -7.12 -0.69 -5.91
C ASN A 21 -7.13 -1.40 -4.54
N ILE A 22 -6.07 -1.24 -3.73
CA ILE A 22 -6.03 -1.77 -2.37
C ILE A 22 -7.14 -1.15 -1.51
N GLN A 23 -7.33 0.17 -1.59
CA GLN A 23 -8.43 0.86 -0.88
C GLN A 23 -9.80 0.28 -1.26
N SER A 24 -10.10 0.15 -2.55
CA SER A 24 -11.38 -0.38 -3.01
C SER A 24 -11.60 -1.84 -2.60
N LEU A 25 -10.55 -2.67 -2.62
CA LEU A 25 -10.65 -4.05 -2.18
C LEU A 25 -10.86 -4.14 -0.67
N LEU A 26 -10.24 -3.28 0.15
CA LEU A 26 -10.46 -3.25 1.59
C LEU A 26 -11.92 -2.93 1.94
N GLU A 27 -12.52 -1.95 1.25
CA GLU A 27 -13.95 -1.63 1.40
C GLU A 27 -14.84 -2.86 1.10
N LEU A 28 -14.53 -3.59 0.02
CA LEU A 28 -15.28 -4.82 -0.33
C LEU A 28 -15.07 -5.97 0.66
N ALA A 29 -13.88 -6.09 1.24
CA ALA A 29 -13.61 -7.10 2.27
C ALA A 29 -14.39 -6.80 3.55
N GLN A 30 -14.48 -5.53 3.94
CA GLN A 30 -15.28 -5.07 5.09
C GLN A 30 -16.79 -5.29 4.89
N ASP A 31 -17.28 -5.24 3.65
CA ASP A 31 -18.67 -5.55 3.29
C ASP A 31 -19.02 -7.06 3.35
N GLY A 32 -18.05 -7.93 3.67
CA GLY A 32 -18.27 -9.30 4.16
C GLY A 32 -18.56 -10.37 3.09
N LYS A 33 -18.54 -10.06 1.79
CA LYS A 33 -18.68 -11.07 0.72
C LYS A 33 -17.32 -11.42 0.12
N ASN A 34 -16.93 -12.70 0.16
CA ASN A 34 -15.65 -13.21 -0.36
C ASN A 34 -14.41 -12.55 0.28
N ALA A 35 -14.50 -12.17 1.56
CA ALA A 35 -13.45 -11.45 2.27
C ALA A 35 -12.09 -12.14 2.15
N ALA A 36 -11.98 -13.45 2.38
CA ALA A 36 -10.71 -14.16 2.25
C ALA A 36 -10.05 -14.05 0.85
N ALA A 37 -10.79 -14.26 -0.24
CA ALA A 37 -10.23 -14.15 -1.59
C ALA A 37 -9.84 -12.70 -1.95
N ILE A 38 -10.56 -11.73 -1.40
CA ILE A 38 -10.25 -10.30 -1.56
C ILE A 38 -9.01 -9.94 -0.75
N LEU A 39 -8.88 -10.45 0.48
CA LEU A 39 -7.74 -10.24 1.37
C LEU A 39 -6.44 -10.83 0.81
N THR A 40 -6.49 -11.99 0.16
CA THR A 40 -5.33 -12.52 -0.57
C THR A 40 -4.89 -11.55 -1.68
N ARG A 41 -5.83 -11.04 -2.49
CA ARG A 41 -5.51 -10.08 -3.57
C ARG A 41 -4.97 -8.76 -3.05
N ILE A 42 -5.48 -8.28 -1.91
CA ILE A 42 -4.95 -7.09 -1.23
C ILE A 42 -3.51 -7.34 -0.81
N THR A 43 -3.26 -8.48 -0.16
CA THR A 43 -1.93 -8.86 0.33
C THR A 43 -0.91 -8.90 -0.80
N ASP A 44 -1.23 -9.58 -1.91
CA ASP A 44 -0.36 -9.65 -3.08
C ASP A 44 -0.11 -8.26 -3.71
N ALA A 45 -1.14 -7.40 -3.74
CA ALA A 45 -1.02 -6.04 -4.25
C ALA A 45 -0.14 -5.14 -3.38
N ILE A 46 -0.20 -5.30 -2.05
CA ILE A 46 0.66 -4.59 -1.09
C ILE A 46 2.12 -5.04 -1.28
N GLU A 47 2.39 -6.34 -1.28
CA GLU A 47 3.75 -6.86 -1.45
C GLU A 47 4.36 -6.34 -2.76
N ASN A 48 3.61 -6.40 -3.86
CA ASN A 48 4.05 -5.86 -5.15
C ASN A 48 4.29 -4.34 -5.13
N HIS A 49 3.42 -3.58 -4.44
CA HIS A 49 3.60 -2.14 -4.28
C HIS A 49 4.92 -1.84 -3.56
N PHE A 50 5.19 -2.54 -2.46
CA PHE A 50 6.38 -2.29 -1.64
C PHE A 50 7.68 -2.65 -2.38
N GLU A 51 7.72 -3.79 -3.07
CA GLU A 51 8.87 -4.16 -3.90
C GLU A 51 9.15 -3.13 -5.01
N ARG A 52 8.08 -2.62 -5.64
CA ARG A 52 8.21 -1.64 -6.72
C ARG A 52 8.73 -0.30 -6.22
N VAL A 53 8.28 0.18 -5.05
CA VAL A 53 8.79 1.42 -4.45
C VAL A 53 10.30 1.36 -4.24
N GLN A 54 10.82 0.25 -3.69
CA GLN A 54 12.27 0.08 -3.47
C GLN A 54 13.09 0.03 -4.76
N SER A 55 12.47 -0.38 -5.87
CA SER A 55 13.12 -0.44 -7.19
C SER A 55 13.12 0.89 -7.95
N LEU A 56 12.42 1.92 -7.45
CA LEU A 56 12.38 3.21 -8.12
C LEU A 56 13.71 3.95 -7.99
N PRO A 57 14.22 4.57 -9.07
CA PRO A 57 15.39 5.44 -9.02
C PRO A 57 15.00 6.81 -8.44
N LEU A 58 14.43 6.81 -7.23
CA LEU A 58 14.02 7.99 -6.48
C LEU A 58 14.91 8.13 -5.25
N GLU A 59 15.26 9.36 -4.91
CA GLU A 59 15.92 9.66 -3.65
C GLU A 59 14.86 9.62 -2.55
N ILE A 60 14.70 8.45 -1.95
CA ILE A 60 13.78 8.20 -0.83
C ILE A 60 14.57 8.41 0.46
N PRO A 61 14.10 9.24 1.41
CA PRO A 61 14.74 9.40 2.70
C PRO A 61 14.91 8.05 3.41
N GLU A 62 16.06 7.82 4.04
CA GLU A 62 16.38 6.55 4.70
C GLU A 62 15.34 6.15 5.76
N GLU A 63 14.84 7.14 6.51
CA GLU A 63 13.75 6.97 7.48
C GLU A 63 12.44 6.49 6.84
N SER A 64 12.13 6.95 5.62
CA SER A 64 10.94 6.52 4.89
C SER A 64 11.12 5.11 4.32
N LEU A 65 12.34 4.75 3.91
CA LEU A 65 12.66 3.40 3.47
C LEU A 65 12.61 2.41 4.65
N ALA A 66 13.08 2.81 5.83
CA ALA A 66 13.02 2.02 7.05
C ALA A 66 11.56 1.79 7.49
N ASP A 67 10.73 2.83 7.53
CA ASP A 67 9.28 2.71 7.81
C ASP A 67 8.60 1.77 6.80
N HIS A 68 8.92 1.93 5.51
CA HIS A 68 8.41 1.07 4.45
C HIS A 68 8.81 -0.41 4.63
N GLN A 69 10.04 -0.69 5.06
CA GLN A 69 10.47 -2.07 5.35
C GLN A 69 9.79 -2.63 6.60
N GLU A 70 9.64 -1.82 7.65
CA GLU A 70 8.97 -2.23 8.89
C GLU A 70 7.51 -2.61 8.63
N ILE A 71 6.79 -1.81 7.87
CA ILE A 71 5.40 -2.08 7.52
C ILE A 71 5.27 -3.38 6.71
N LEU A 72 6.16 -3.63 5.75
CA LEU A 72 6.17 -4.88 4.99
C LEU A 72 6.40 -6.10 5.90
N GLN A 73 7.30 -5.97 6.89
CA GLN A 73 7.52 -7.04 7.87
C GLN A 73 6.27 -7.28 8.73
N GLN A 74 5.62 -6.23 9.20
CA GLN A 74 4.38 -6.34 9.98
C GLN A 74 3.25 -7.00 9.17
N PHE A 75 3.09 -6.65 7.89
CA PHE A 75 2.11 -7.31 7.03
C PHE A 75 2.37 -8.80 6.86
N LYS A 76 3.63 -9.21 6.70
CA LYS A 76 3.97 -10.63 6.63
C LYS A 76 3.61 -11.38 7.91
N MET A 77 3.77 -10.75 9.08
CA MET A 77 3.36 -11.32 10.35
C MET A 77 1.84 -11.45 10.46
N PHE A 78 1.09 -10.38 10.15
CA PHE A 78 -0.38 -10.42 10.18
C PHE A 78 -0.96 -11.42 9.19
N ARG A 79 -0.38 -11.52 8.00
CA ARG A 79 -0.74 -12.53 7.00
C ARG A 79 -0.57 -13.93 7.56
N ALA A 80 0.57 -14.22 8.19
CA ALA A 80 0.83 -15.53 8.77
C ALA A 80 -0.17 -15.85 9.90
N ASP A 81 -0.46 -14.90 10.78
CA ASP A 81 -1.45 -15.10 11.84
C ASP A 81 -2.87 -15.30 11.27
N TRP A 82 -3.21 -14.63 10.16
CA TRP A 82 -4.49 -14.82 9.46
C TRP A 82 -4.58 -16.18 8.76
N GLU A 83 -3.53 -16.60 8.04
CA GLU A 83 -3.46 -17.91 7.38
C GLU A 83 -3.48 -19.07 8.40
N ASP A 84 -2.88 -18.88 9.58
CA ASP A 84 -2.96 -19.80 10.71
C ASP A 84 -4.34 -19.80 11.42
N GLY A 85 -5.24 -18.89 11.04
CA GLY A 85 -6.57 -18.74 11.64
C GLY A 85 -6.56 -18.14 13.06
N ARG A 86 -5.47 -17.48 13.46
CA ARG A 86 -5.34 -16.82 14.78
C ARG A 86 -6.07 -15.49 14.85
N ILE A 87 -6.23 -14.84 13.70
CA ILE A 87 -7.03 -13.63 13.54
C ILE A 87 -8.08 -13.83 12.44
N SER A 88 -9.23 -13.21 12.61
CA SER A 88 -10.33 -13.25 11.65
C SER A 88 -10.06 -12.40 10.41
N ASP A 89 -10.81 -12.64 9.34
CA ASP A 89 -10.81 -11.79 8.13
C ASP A 89 -11.01 -10.31 8.45
N ALA A 90 -11.90 -10.01 9.42
CA ALA A 90 -12.19 -8.65 9.85
C ALA A 90 -10.99 -8.00 10.56
N GLU A 91 -10.37 -8.72 11.50
CA GLU A 91 -9.17 -8.24 12.22
C GLU A 91 -7.99 -8.07 11.26
N TYR A 92 -7.83 -8.95 10.27
CA TYR A 92 -6.80 -8.81 9.25
C TYR A 92 -7.06 -7.60 8.34
N ALA A 93 -8.31 -7.41 7.88
CA ALA A 93 -8.70 -6.24 7.09
C ALA A 93 -8.45 -4.91 7.84
N GLU A 94 -8.79 -4.86 9.13
CA GLU A 94 -8.58 -3.70 9.99
C GLU A 94 -7.08 -3.42 10.19
N ALA A 95 -6.27 -4.44 10.45
CA ALA A 95 -4.82 -4.32 10.57
C ALA A 95 -4.18 -3.79 9.28
N LEU A 96 -4.61 -4.29 8.11
CA LEU A 96 -4.18 -3.80 6.81
C LEU A 96 -4.52 -2.32 6.65
N ASN A 97 -5.78 -1.95 6.92
CA ASN A 97 -6.28 -0.60 6.73
C ASN A 97 -5.55 0.43 7.62
N LEU A 98 -5.38 0.14 8.91
CA LEU A 98 -4.68 1.02 9.86
C LEU A 98 -3.22 1.29 9.47
N ARG A 99 -2.50 0.25 9.04
CA ARG A 99 -1.09 0.37 8.68
C ARG A 99 -0.90 1.05 7.33
N LEU A 100 -1.74 0.73 6.36
CA LEU A 100 -1.72 1.38 5.05
C LEU A 100 -2.15 2.84 5.12
N PHE A 101 -3.11 3.20 5.97
CA PHE A 101 -3.49 4.59 6.20
C PHE A 101 -2.26 5.42 6.62
N ASN A 102 -1.57 5.01 7.68
CA ASN A 102 -0.39 5.76 8.15
C ASN A 102 0.69 5.89 7.07
N HIS A 103 0.97 4.80 6.34
CA HIS A 103 1.99 4.77 5.30
C HIS A 103 1.63 5.63 4.07
N PHE A 104 0.42 5.47 3.55
CA PHE A 104 -0.01 6.14 2.34
C PHE A 104 -0.31 7.62 2.58
N SER A 105 -0.90 7.98 3.72
CA SER A 105 -1.29 9.35 4.04
C SER A 105 -0.11 10.25 4.38
N ALA A 106 0.93 9.74 5.05
CA ALA A 106 2.08 10.55 5.47
C ALA A 106 3.16 10.66 4.39
N TYR A 107 3.59 9.52 3.85
CA TYR A 107 4.76 9.44 2.96
C TYR A 107 4.36 9.45 1.48
N PHE A 108 3.52 8.51 1.06
CA PHE A 108 3.26 8.31 -0.36
C PHE A 108 2.47 9.47 -0.98
N GLN A 109 1.50 10.05 -0.26
CA GLN A 109 0.76 11.22 -0.75
C GLN A 109 1.67 12.43 -0.99
N THR A 110 2.65 12.67 -0.10
CA THR A 110 3.65 13.74 -0.26
C THR A 110 4.48 13.50 -1.52
N LEU A 111 4.99 12.27 -1.69
CA LEU A 111 5.75 11.89 -2.89
C LEU A 111 4.92 12.04 -4.18
N LEU A 112 3.64 11.66 -4.17
CA LEU A 112 2.74 11.87 -5.30
C LEU A 112 2.57 13.36 -5.61
N ASN A 113 2.37 14.19 -4.59
CA ASN A 113 2.18 15.62 -4.77
C ASN A 113 3.42 16.30 -5.38
N ASP A 114 4.61 15.94 -4.88
CA ASP A 114 5.89 16.51 -5.34
C ASP A 114 6.21 16.17 -6.79
N TYR A 115 5.85 14.96 -7.25
CA TYR A 115 6.24 14.46 -8.58
C TYR A 115 5.11 14.49 -9.62
N LEU A 116 3.84 14.46 -9.20
CA LEU A 116 2.67 14.41 -10.10
C LEU A 116 1.77 15.65 -10.02
N GLY A 117 1.99 16.58 -9.08
CA GLY A 117 1.11 17.72 -8.82
C GLY A 117 -0.11 17.32 -7.96
N ASP A 118 -1.22 18.05 -8.04
CA ASP A 118 -2.46 17.79 -7.28
C ASP A 118 -3.04 16.38 -7.57
N ALA A 119 -2.50 15.37 -6.90
CA ALA A 119 -2.96 14.01 -6.99
C ALA A 119 -4.18 13.83 -6.08
N PRO A 120 -5.21 13.05 -6.49
CA PRO A 120 -6.33 12.71 -5.62
C PRO A 120 -5.82 12.13 -4.30
N THR A 121 -6.33 12.64 -3.19
CA THR A 121 -5.94 12.20 -1.85
C THR A 121 -6.42 10.77 -1.62
N LEU A 122 -5.51 9.89 -1.21
CA LEU A 122 -5.86 8.54 -0.78
C LEU A 122 -6.71 8.59 0.50
N GLN A 123 -7.85 7.90 0.51
CA GLN A 123 -8.84 7.95 1.61
C GLN A 123 -8.97 6.60 2.30
N PHE A 124 -7.87 6.04 2.78
CA PHE A 124 -7.93 4.92 3.71
C PHE A 124 -8.70 5.37 4.96
N ARG A 125 -9.63 4.55 5.46
CA ARG A 125 -10.43 4.88 6.63
C ARG A 125 -9.76 4.36 7.90
N VAL A 126 -10.09 4.92 9.06
CA VAL A 126 -9.83 4.27 10.36
C VAL A 126 -11.08 3.51 10.75
#